data_AF-A0A1U9KJV2-F1
#
_entry.id   AF-A0A1U9KJV2-F1
#
_cell.length_a   1.000
_cell.length_b   1.000
_cell.length_c   1.000
_cell.angle_alpha   90.00
_cell.angle_beta   90.00
_cell.angle_gamma   90.00
#
_symmetry.space_group_name_H-M   'P 1'
#
loop_
_entity.id
_entity.type
_entity.pdbx_description
1 polymer ?
#
loop_
_entity_poly.entity_id
_entity_poly.type
_entity_poly.pdbx_seq_one_letter_code
_entity_poly.pdbx_strand_id
1 'polypeptide(L)'
;MAFFKGYLGLLVTGPATVAMESSGGGYARQAIAFTPLGDGRRTLSVSQSCSFGYATTDWGAVTALALYTDNTATSEPLVAWSVSPRTISVGQTYSVPAEYLSLLIQREGFFSVNDQIGTTESGTALIARQPVSVYAGIMTPAMAGNSSTSGSGSGTFTLSQLNQLLSQLMQGLPTSDPGDGTSLWLNANLLSISIKS
;
A
#
# COMPACT_ATOMS: atom_id res chain seq x y z
N MET A 1 10.84 3.35 -2.31
CA MET A 1 10.33 3.63 -0.95
C MET A 1 10.00 2.30 -0.29
N ALA A 2 10.33 2.10 0.99
CA ALA A 2 10.00 0.86 1.70
C ALA A 2 8.49 0.80 1.96
N PHE A 3 7.88 -0.37 1.77
CA PHE A 3 6.48 -0.63 2.10
C PHE A 3 6.27 -0.61 3.62
N PHE A 4 7.23 -1.19 4.35
CA PHE A 4 7.22 -1.22 5.80
C PHE A 4 8.63 -0.91 6.33
N LYS A 5 8.69 -0.14 7.42
CA LYS A 5 9.88 0.05 8.27
C LYS A 5 9.46 -0.16 9.71
N GLY A 6 10.21 -0.97 10.44
CA GLY A 6 9.93 -1.27 11.83
C GLY A 6 10.99 -2.21 12.40
N TYR A 7 10.55 -3.12 13.26
CA TYR A 7 11.44 -4.03 13.97
C TYR A 7 10.92 -5.47 13.93
N LEU A 8 11.84 -6.42 13.86
CA LEU A 8 11.59 -7.85 13.97
C LEU A 8 11.92 -8.30 15.40
N GLY A 9 10.96 -8.96 16.06
CA GLY A 9 11.15 -9.59 17.37
C GLY A 9 10.97 -11.11 17.32
N LEU A 10 11.46 -11.76 18.36
CA LEU A 10 11.35 -13.20 18.56
C LEU A 10 10.25 -13.49 19.57
N LEU A 11 9.31 -14.37 19.20
CA LEU A 11 8.30 -14.88 20.11
C LEU A 11 8.68 -16.28 20.59
N VAL A 12 8.50 -16.51 21.88
CA VAL A 12 8.90 -17.72 22.60
C VAL A 12 7.72 -18.32 23.35
N THR A 13 7.81 -19.62 23.62
CA THR A 13 6.89 -20.36 24.49
C THR A 13 5.42 -20.32 24.01
N GLY A 14 5.09 -21.15 23.01
CA GLY A 14 3.73 -21.35 22.53
C GLY A 14 3.52 -21.01 21.05
N PRO A 15 2.29 -21.11 20.52
CA PRO A 15 1.98 -20.71 19.15
C PRO A 15 1.95 -19.19 19.00
N ALA A 16 2.16 -18.68 17.78
CA ALA A 16 2.34 -17.25 17.48
C ALA A 16 1.25 -16.30 18.04
N THR A 17 0.03 -16.80 18.23
CA THR A 17 -1.11 -16.02 18.73
C THR A 17 -1.08 -15.73 20.22
N VAL A 18 -0.32 -16.50 21.01
CA VAL A 18 -0.22 -16.36 22.47
C VAL A 18 1.22 -16.40 22.98
N ALA A 19 2.19 -16.60 22.07
CA ALA A 19 3.60 -16.60 22.41
C ALA A 19 4.03 -15.22 22.90
N MET A 20 4.91 -15.22 23.91
CA MET A 20 5.42 -13.99 24.51
C MET A 20 6.68 -13.55 23.77
N GLU A 21 6.95 -12.24 23.74
CA GLU A 21 8.24 -11.79 23.21
C GLU A 21 9.39 -12.29 24.11
N SER A 22 10.49 -12.71 23.46
CA SER A 22 11.71 -13.03 24.18
C SER A 22 12.14 -11.83 25.02
N SER A 23 12.51 -12.08 26.26
CA SER A 23 13.07 -11.08 27.16
C SER A 23 14.28 -11.71 27.83
N GLY A 24 15.44 -11.05 27.77
CA GLY A 24 16.67 -11.65 28.28
C GLY A 24 17.94 -10.98 27.78
N GLY A 25 19.07 -11.43 28.33
CA GLY A 25 20.39 -10.89 28.09
C GLY A 25 20.81 -10.97 26.62
N GLY A 26 21.12 -9.80 26.05
CA GLY A 26 21.57 -9.64 24.67
C GLY A 26 20.45 -9.64 23.63
N TYR A 27 19.20 -9.93 24.02
CA TYR A 27 18.07 -9.83 23.12
C TYR A 27 17.69 -8.35 22.90
N ALA A 28 17.57 -7.98 21.63
CA ALA A 28 16.96 -6.74 21.20
C ALA A 28 16.27 -6.97 19.86
N ARG A 29 15.11 -6.34 19.67
CA ARG A 29 14.45 -6.31 18.36
C ARG A 29 15.41 -5.74 17.31
N GLN A 30 15.35 -6.29 16.10
CA GLN A 30 16.24 -5.90 15.02
C GLN A 30 15.50 -5.03 14.01
N ALA A 31 16.11 -3.92 13.60
CA ALA A 31 15.51 -3.04 12.59
C ALA A 31 15.34 -3.79 11.26
N ILE A 32 14.16 -3.67 10.66
CA ILE A 32 13.82 -4.35 9.42
C ILE A 32 13.05 -3.42 8.48
N ALA A 33 13.28 -3.58 7.18
CA ALA A 33 12.58 -2.83 6.15
C ALA A 33 12.21 -3.77 5.00
N PHE A 34 10.93 -3.76 4.64
CA PHE A 34 10.42 -4.53 3.51
C PHE A 34 10.23 -3.59 2.32
N THR A 35 10.91 -3.89 1.22
CA THR A 35 10.86 -3.09 0.00
C THR A 35 10.11 -3.85 -1.09
N PRO A 36 9.14 -3.22 -1.77
CA PRO A 36 8.40 -3.87 -2.86
C PRO A 36 9.34 -4.23 -4.00
N LEU A 37 9.14 -5.41 -4.59
CA LEU A 37 9.86 -5.83 -5.80
C LEU A 37 9.34 -4.99 -6.97
N GLY A 38 10.19 -4.12 -7.51
CA GLY A 38 9.81 -2.91 -8.25
C GLY A 38 9.28 -3.07 -9.68
N ASP A 39 8.24 -3.86 -9.91
CA ASP A 39 7.58 -3.96 -11.23
C ASP A 39 6.13 -3.41 -11.25
N GLY A 40 5.67 -2.79 -10.15
CA GLY A 40 4.33 -2.20 -10.03
C GLY A 40 3.17 -3.21 -10.12
N ARG A 41 3.48 -4.51 -10.27
CA ARG A 41 2.53 -5.62 -10.44
C ARG A 41 2.69 -6.69 -9.35
N ARG A 42 3.81 -6.72 -8.64
CA ARG A 42 4.05 -7.64 -7.54
C ARG A 42 3.50 -7.14 -6.22
N THR A 43 2.60 -7.94 -5.68
CA THR A 43 2.08 -7.89 -4.32
C THR A 43 3.09 -8.39 -3.29
N LEU A 44 4.39 -8.38 -3.56
CA LEU A 44 5.39 -8.98 -2.68
C LEU A 44 6.47 -7.97 -2.29
N SER A 45 6.69 -7.84 -0.99
CA SER A 45 7.75 -7.04 -0.39
C SER A 45 8.73 -7.94 0.35
N VAL A 46 10.02 -7.73 0.18
CA VAL A 46 11.06 -8.58 0.79
C VAL A 46 12.02 -7.76 1.64
N SER A 47 12.64 -8.41 2.61
CA SER A 47 13.72 -7.85 3.44
C SER A 47 15.02 -8.65 3.25
N GLN A 48 16.13 -8.03 3.66
CA GLN A 48 17.39 -8.73 3.87
C GLN A 48 17.33 -9.67 5.08
N SER A 49 18.29 -10.60 5.17
CA SER A 49 18.46 -11.47 6.33
C SER A 49 18.68 -10.64 7.61
N CYS A 50 18.15 -11.13 8.71
CA CYS A 50 18.21 -10.48 10.00
C CYS A 50 18.93 -11.38 11.00
N SER A 51 19.87 -10.84 11.78
CA SER A 51 20.55 -11.59 12.84
C SER A 51 20.33 -10.93 14.19
N PHE A 52 19.90 -11.74 15.15
CA PHE A 52 19.92 -11.40 16.55
C PHE A 52 21.33 -11.70 17.09
N GLY A 53 21.80 -10.86 18.01
CA GLY A 53 23.14 -10.98 18.59
C GLY A 53 23.34 -12.24 19.43
N TYR A 54 24.39 -12.24 20.25
CA TYR A 54 24.64 -13.35 21.17
C TYR A 54 23.67 -13.33 22.34
N ALA A 55 23.11 -14.50 22.63
CA ALA A 55 22.33 -14.73 23.83
C ALA A 55 23.26 -14.76 25.05
N THR A 56 23.18 -13.77 25.93
CA THR A 56 23.91 -13.76 27.21
C THR A 56 23.12 -14.41 28.35
N THR A 57 21.82 -14.66 28.13
CA THR A 57 20.98 -15.58 28.90
C THR A 57 20.24 -16.50 27.93
N ASP A 58 19.72 -17.64 28.40
CA ASP A 58 18.83 -18.46 27.58
C ASP A 58 17.60 -17.65 27.15
N TRP A 59 17.32 -17.63 25.84
CA TRP A 59 16.13 -16.96 25.30
C TRP A 59 14.93 -17.92 25.22
N GLY A 60 15.18 -19.22 25.33
CA GLY A 60 14.15 -20.26 25.25
C GLY A 60 13.89 -20.74 23.83
N ALA A 61 12.74 -21.40 23.64
CA ALA A 61 12.31 -21.93 22.35
C ALA A 61 11.61 -20.83 21.53
N VAL A 62 12.31 -20.33 20.51
CA VAL A 62 11.74 -19.42 19.51
C VAL A 62 10.77 -20.23 18.65
N THR A 63 9.50 -19.87 18.69
CA THR A 63 8.41 -20.57 18.00
C THR A 63 7.73 -19.67 16.95
N ALA A 64 7.91 -18.36 17.03
CA ALA A 64 7.34 -17.41 16.10
C ALA A 64 8.20 -16.15 15.97
N LEU A 65 7.94 -15.39 14.91
CA LEU A 65 8.48 -14.07 14.66
C LEU A 65 7.35 -13.05 14.68
N ALA A 66 7.67 -11.80 15.03
CA ALA A 66 6.71 -10.72 15.04
C ALA A 66 7.28 -9.41 14.48
N LEU A 67 6.43 -8.62 13.83
CA LEU A 67 6.77 -7.26 13.39
C LEU A 67 6.19 -6.23 14.35
N TYR A 68 7.01 -5.23 14.65
CA TYR A 68 6.67 -4.11 15.53
C TYR A 68 6.93 -2.79 14.80
N THR A 69 6.15 -1.77 15.12
CA THR A 69 6.35 -0.40 14.62
C THR A 69 7.49 0.32 15.34
N ASP A 70 7.85 -0.14 16.54
CA ASP A 70 8.91 0.45 17.38
C ASP A 70 9.78 -0.62 18.07
N ASN A 71 10.79 -0.17 18.81
CA ASN A 71 11.70 -1.01 19.59
C ASN A 71 11.33 -1.11 21.09
N THR A 72 10.12 -0.70 21.48
CA THR A 72 9.69 -0.66 22.88
C THR A 72 9.14 -2.02 23.30
N ALA A 73 9.71 -2.63 24.33
CA ALA A 73 9.38 -3.99 24.78
C ALA A 73 7.90 -4.22 25.17
N THR A 74 7.11 -3.17 25.39
CA THR A 74 5.68 -3.26 25.73
C THR A 74 4.74 -3.13 24.53
N SER A 75 5.26 -2.80 23.35
CA SER A 75 4.43 -2.59 22.17
C SER A 75 3.89 -3.91 21.66
N GLU A 76 2.60 -3.93 21.31
CA GLU A 76 1.96 -5.09 20.70
C GLU A 76 2.50 -5.33 19.27
N PRO A 77 2.60 -6.60 18.84
CA PRO A 77 3.03 -6.91 17.50
C PRO A 77 1.95 -6.54 16.49
N LEU A 78 2.36 -5.94 15.36
CA LEU A 78 1.47 -5.67 14.23
C LEU A 78 0.99 -6.98 13.58
N VAL A 79 1.90 -7.94 13.49
CA VAL A 79 1.64 -9.29 12.96
C VAL A 79 2.66 -10.26 13.54
N ALA A 80 2.25 -11.50 13.74
CA ALA A 80 3.11 -12.60 14.16
C ALA A 80 2.85 -13.85 13.30
N TRP A 81 3.89 -14.63 13.05
CA TRP A 81 3.80 -15.89 12.31
C TRP A 81 4.71 -16.95 12.89
N SER A 82 4.24 -18.20 12.85
CA SER A 82 4.99 -19.34 13.36
C SER A 82 6.19 -19.67 12.49
N VAL A 83 7.27 -20.11 13.14
CA VAL A 83 8.47 -20.66 12.49
C VAL A 83 8.77 -22.05 13.06
N SER A 84 9.66 -22.80 12.41
CA SER A 84 10.15 -24.05 12.98
C SER A 84 10.79 -23.79 14.35
N PRO A 85 10.29 -24.43 15.43
CA PRO A 85 10.78 -24.16 16.77
C PRO A 85 12.28 -24.42 16.91
N ARG A 86 13.00 -23.48 17.53
CA ARG A 86 14.42 -23.62 17.83
C ARG A 86 14.74 -23.03 19.20
N THR A 87 15.36 -23.84 20.05
CA THR A 87 15.87 -23.36 21.35
C THR A 87 17.17 -22.62 21.16
N ILE A 88 17.26 -21.43 21.76
CA ILE A 88 18.45 -20.58 21.76
C ILE A 88 18.98 -20.49 23.19
N SER A 89 20.11 -21.16 23.41
CA SER A 89 20.80 -21.17 24.70
C SER A 89 21.91 -20.12 24.75
N VAL A 90 22.44 -19.88 25.95
CA VAL A 90 23.59 -18.97 26.16
C VAL A 90 24.73 -19.25 25.17
N GLY A 91 25.28 -18.18 24.60
CA GLY A 91 26.39 -18.22 23.64
C GLY A 91 25.97 -18.51 22.20
N GLN A 92 24.68 -18.78 21.94
CA GLN A 92 24.17 -18.96 20.59
C GLN A 92 23.67 -17.64 19.99
N THR A 93 23.59 -17.63 18.66
CA THR A 93 22.92 -16.58 17.89
C THR A 93 21.72 -17.17 17.17
N TYR A 94 20.81 -16.29 16.76
CA TYR A 94 19.68 -16.66 15.93
C TYR A 94 19.63 -15.74 14.72
N SER A 95 19.59 -16.34 13.52
CA SER A 95 19.51 -15.60 12.27
C SER A 95 18.30 -16.07 11.48
N VAL A 96 17.59 -15.12 10.91
CA VAL A 96 16.44 -15.32 10.02
C VAL A 96 16.90 -14.99 8.60
N PRO A 97 17.02 -16.00 7.73
CA PRO A 97 17.36 -15.79 6.33
C PRO A 97 16.32 -14.93 5.58
N ALA A 98 16.76 -14.29 4.50
CA ALA A 98 15.91 -13.39 3.70
C ALA A 98 14.71 -14.11 3.06
N GLU A 99 14.87 -15.39 2.71
CA GLU A 99 13.80 -16.20 2.11
C GLU A 99 12.58 -16.40 3.03
N TYR A 100 12.75 -16.23 4.34
CA TYR A 100 11.66 -16.28 5.31
C TYR A 100 11.05 -14.90 5.60
N LEU A 101 11.59 -13.84 5.02
CA LEU A 101 11.19 -12.45 5.25
C LEU A 101 10.57 -11.85 3.98
N SER A 102 9.38 -12.36 3.66
CA SER A 102 8.55 -11.83 2.58
C SER A 102 7.14 -11.51 3.07
N LEU A 103 6.61 -10.35 2.68
CA LEU A 103 5.25 -9.92 2.98
C LEU A 103 4.44 -9.86 1.70
N LEU A 104 3.29 -10.53 1.71
CA LEU A 104 2.28 -10.39 0.69
C LEU A 104 1.46 -9.13 0.95
N ILE A 105 1.64 -8.13 0.10
CA ILE A 105 0.79 -6.94 0.00
C ILE A 105 -0.51 -7.35 -0.68
N GLN A 106 -1.53 -7.67 0.11
CA GLN A 106 -2.89 -7.78 -0.41
C GLN A 106 -3.50 -6.39 -0.46
N ARG A 107 -4.17 -6.05 -1.57
CA ARG A 107 -5.01 -4.86 -1.61
C ARG A 107 -6.24 -5.19 -0.76
N GLU A 108 -6.36 -4.57 0.42
CA GLU A 108 -7.58 -4.67 1.23
C GLU A 108 -8.73 -4.05 0.45
N GLY A 109 -9.55 -4.90 -0.14
CA GLY A 109 -10.81 -4.53 -0.77
C GLY A 109 -10.67 -3.65 -2.02
N PHE A 110 -11.60 -3.86 -2.94
CA PHE A 110 -12.09 -2.72 -3.69
C PHE A 110 -12.96 -1.91 -2.72
N PHE A 111 -12.92 -0.58 -2.78
CA PHE A 111 -13.93 0.23 -2.11
C PHE A 111 -15.32 -0.32 -2.48
N SER A 112 -16.15 -0.56 -1.47
CA SER A 112 -17.53 -1.02 -1.69
C SER A 112 -18.28 0.03 -2.50
N VAL A 113 -19.31 -0.38 -3.23
CA VAL A 113 -20.19 0.58 -3.89
C VAL A 113 -20.70 1.53 -2.81
N ASN A 114 -20.53 2.83 -3.04
CA ASN A 114 -20.92 3.91 -2.12
C ASN A 114 -19.95 4.25 -0.97
N ASP A 115 -18.77 3.61 -0.87
CA ASP A 115 -17.77 4.04 0.11
C ASP A 115 -17.22 5.43 -0.25
N GLN A 116 -17.12 6.32 0.73
CA GLN A 116 -16.50 7.62 0.53
C GLN A 116 -14.97 7.46 0.44
N ILE A 117 -14.41 7.77 -0.73
CA ILE A 117 -12.97 7.68 -1.01
C ILE A 117 -12.23 9.00 -0.76
N GLY A 118 -12.97 10.09 -0.60
CA GLY A 118 -12.40 11.39 -0.30
C GLY A 118 -13.44 12.50 -0.29
N THR A 119 -12.97 13.74 -0.18
CA THR A 119 -13.77 14.95 -0.33
C THR A 119 -13.08 15.89 -1.31
N THR A 120 -13.87 16.53 -2.16
CA THR A 120 -13.39 17.61 -3.03
C THR A 120 -13.04 18.84 -2.19
N GLU A 121 -12.34 19.80 -2.80
CA GLU A 121 -12.06 21.11 -2.18
C GLU A 121 -13.34 21.87 -1.81
N SER A 122 -14.43 21.65 -2.55
CA SER A 122 -15.77 22.18 -2.26
C SER A 122 -16.51 21.42 -1.15
N GLY A 123 -15.89 20.45 -0.49
CA GLY A 123 -16.47 19.65 0.60
C GLY A 123 -17.43 18.55 0.14
N THR A 124 -17.50 18.25 -1.16
CA THR A 124 -18.38 17.21 -1.69
C THR A 124 -17.71 15.84 -1.57
N ALA A 125 -18.43 14.82 -1.10
CA ALA A 125 -17.89 13.47 -1.00
C ALA A 125 -17.61 12.87 -2.39
N LEU A 126 -16.41 12.33 -2.59
CA LEU A 126 -16.08 11.44 -3.71
C LEU A 126 -16.43 10.03 -3.28
N ILE A 127 -17.27 9.36 -4.07
CA ILE A 127 -17.83 8.06 -3.73
C ILE A 127 -17.28 7.00 -4.69
N ALA A 128 -16.85 5.87 -4.15
CA ALA A 128 -16.38 4.73 -4.89
C ALA A 128 -17.40 4.26 -5.94
N ARG A 129 -16.92 4.06 -7.17
CA ARG A 129 -17.72 3.67 -8.34
C ARG A 129 -18.78 4.70 -8.76
N GLN A 130 -18.80 5.89 -8.17
CA GLN A 130 -19.54 7.03 -8.70
C GLN A 130 -18.74 7.63 -9.86
N PRO A 131 -19.39 7.94 -10.99
CA PRO A 131 -18.75 8.68 -12.07
C PRO A 131 -18.33 10.08 -11.59
N VAL A 132 -17.19 10.56 -12.05
CA VAL A 132 -16.59 11.84 -11.64
C VAL A 132 -16.39 12.69 -12.90
N SER A 133 -16.73 13.97 -12.81
CA SER A 133 -16.40 14.97 -13.83
C SER A 133 -15.18 15.77 -13.40
N VAL A 134 -14.34 16.14 -14.37
CA VAL A 134 -13.25 17.08 -14.15
C VAL A 134 -13.64 18.41 -14.79
N TYR A 135 -13.75 19.46 -13.98
CA TYR A 135 -14.04 20.81 -14.43
C TYR A 135 -12.98 21.75 -13.87
N ALA A 136 -12.29 22.49 -14.76
CA ALA A 136 -11.21 23.42 -14.37
C ALA A 136 -10.11 22.80 -13.49
N GLY A 137 -9.79 21.51 -13.69
CA GLY A 137 -8.79 20.78 -12.89
C GLY A 137 -9.30 20.26 -11.54
N ILE A 138 -10.56 20.54 -11.18
CA ILE A 138 -11.19 20.06 -9.96
C ILE A 138 -11.99 18.79 -10.29
N MET A 139 -11.76 17.72 -9.53
CA MET A 139 -12.60 16.53 -9.57
C MET A 139 -13.88 16.79 -8.77
N THR A 140 -15.03 16.62 -9.40
CA THR A 140 -16.34 16.72 -8.75
C THR A 140 -17.17 15.49 -9.08
N PRO A 141 -18.02 14.98 -8.18
CA PRO A 141 -18.93 13.90 -8.54
C PRO A 141 -19.77 14.29 -9.76
N ALA A 142 -19.94 13.36 -10.72
CA ALA A 142 -20.79 13.61 -11.88
C ALA A 142 -22.23 13.76 -11.40
N MET A 143 -22.70 15.00 -11.30
CA MET A 143 -24.07 15.32 -10.96
C MET A 143 -24.94 14.89 -12.14
N ALA A 144 -25.74 13.83 -11.96
CA ALA A 144 -26.85 13.56 -12.85
C ALA A 144 -27.75 14.80 -12.83
N GLY A 145 -28.06 15.37 -14.00
CA GLY A 145 -29.06 16.43 -14.08
C GLY A 145 -30.36 15.92 -13.47
N ASN A 146 -30.74 16.42 -12.29
CA ASN A 146 -32.03 16.30 -11.61
C ASN A 146 -32.92 15.06 -11.92
N SER A 147 -32.36 13.85 -11.95
CA SER A 147 -33.18 12.63 -12.00
C SER A 147 -32.73 11.69 -10.89
N SER A 148 -33.55 11.65 -9.85
CA SER A 148 -33.51 10.73 -8.70
C SER A 148 -33.59 9.27 -9.14
N THR A 149 -32.47 8.72 -9.61
CA THR A 149 -32.32 7.28 -9.79
C THR A 149 -30.92 6.88 -9.33
N SER A 150 -30.89 6.19 -8.20
CA SER A 150 -29.76 5.42 -7.71
C SER A 150 -29.39 4.34 -8.73
N GLY A 151 -28.50 4.68 -9.66
CA GLY A 151 -28.00 3.74 -10.65
C GLY A 151 -27.09 4.46 -11.64
N SER A 152 -25.83 4.05 -11.71
CA SER A 152 -24.86 4.35 -12.79
C SER A 152 -25.02 5.74 -13.41
N GLY A 153 -24.49 6.77 -12.74
CA GLY A 153 -24.55 8.16 -13.19
C GLY A 153 -23.77 8.38 -14.49
N SER A 154 -24.31 7.96 -15.63
CA SER A 154 -23.85 8.41 -16.94
C SER A 154 -24.12 9.92 -17.02
N GLY A 155 -23.16 10.72 -16.59
CA GLY A 155 -23.15 12.16 -16.83
C GLY A 155 -23.01 12.39 -18.33
N THR A 156 -24.11 12.64 -19.02
CA THR A 156 -24.07 13.08 -20.41
C THR A 156 -23.58 14.53 -20.44
N PHE A 157 -22.37 14.75 -20.95
CA PHE A 157 -21.94 16.10 -21.29
C PHE A 157 -22.80 16.63 -22.42
N THR A 158 -23.31 17.85 -22.30
CA THR A 158 -23.90 18.54 -23.44
C THR A 158 -22.80 18.82 -24.47
N LEU A 159 -23.18 18.96 -25.76
CA LEU A 159 -22.24 19.35 -26.82
C LEU A 159 -21.46 20.64 -26.49
N SER A 160 -22.08 21.58 -25.77
CA SER A 160 -21.42 22.81 -25.32
C SER A 160 -20.35 22.55 -24.25
N GLN A 161 -20.66 21.69 -23.27
CA GLN A 161 -19.70 21.27 -22.23
C GLN A 161 -18.54 20.48 -22.83
N LEU A 162 -18.83 19.61 -23.81
CA LEU A 162 -17.82 18.84 -24.53
C LEU A 162 -16.88 19.76 -25.34
N ASN A 163 -17.42 20.77 -26.01
CA ASN A 163 -16.62 21.77 -26.72
C ASN A 163 -15.75 22.62 -25.78
N GLN A 164 -16.26 22.97 -24.59
CA GLN A 164 -15.48 23.69 -23.58
C GLN A 164 -14.34 22.82 -23.02
N LEU A 165 -14.62 21.56 -22.70
CA LEU A 165 -13.62 20.60 -22.22
C LEU A 165 -12.54 20.37 -23.28
N LEU A 166 -12.93 20.19 -24.54
CA LEU A 166 -12.00 20.06 -25.67
C LEU A 166 -11.14 21.31 -25.83
N SER A 167 -11.74 22.50 -25.71
CA SER A 167 -11.02 23.78 -25.81
C SER A 167 -10.00 23.96 -24.68
N GLN A 168 -10.37 23.61 -23.46
CA GLN A 168 -9.45 23.65 -22.30
C GLN A 168 -8.33 22.62 -22.42
N LEU A 169 -8.65 21.42 -22.93
CA LEU A 169 -7.66 20.37 -23.15
C LEU A 169 -6.68 20.75 -24.25
N MET A 170 -7.14 21.39 -25.33
CA MET A 170 -6.26 21.95 -26.36
C MET A 170 -5.37 23.09 -25.85
N GLN A 171 -5.84 23.90 -24.89
CA GLN A 171 -5.02 24.94 -24.25
C GLN A 171 -4.00 24.38 -23.26
N GLY A 172 -4.24 23.19 -22.70
CA GLY A 172 -3.32 22.50 -21.79
C GLY A 172 -2.26 21.65 -22.50
N LEU A 173 -2.33 21.48 -23.82
CA LEU A 173 -1.30 20.80 -24.59
C LEU A 173 -0.07 21.71 -24.73
N PRO A 174 1.16 21.18 -24.54
CA PRO A 174 2.36 21.95 -24.81
C PRO A 174 2.41 22.38 -26.28
N THR A 175 2.60 23.67 -26.53
CA THR A 175 2.67 24.27 -27.88
C THR A 175 4.01 24.02 -28.60
N SER A 176 4.90 23.24 -28.00
CA SER A 176 6.22 22.93 -28.55
C SER A 176 6.24 21.56 -29.26
N ASP A 177 6.21 21.68 -30.58
CA ASP A 177 6.87 20.82 -31.58
C ASP A 177 6.04 19.67 -32.24
N PRO A 178 5.81 19.73 -33.57
CA PRO A 178 5.17 18.66 -34.36
C PRO A 178 5.99 17.36 -34.53
N GLY A 179 7.13 17.19 -33.84
CA GLY A 179 7.99 15.99 -33.95
C GLY A 179 7.69 14.84 -32.98
N ASP A 180 7.27 15.14 -31.74
CA ASP A 180 7.29 14.17 -30.63
C ASP A 180 5.89 13.87 -30.09
N GLY A 181 5.11 13.19 -30.92
CA GLY A 181 4.16 12.11 -30.59
C GLY A 181 3.44 12.12 -29.24
N THR A 182 2.93 13.26 -28.77
CA THR A 182 1.99 13.27 -27.65
C THR A 182 0.61 12.94 -28.22
N SER A 183 0.22 11.68 -28.15
CA SER A 183 -1.06 11.22 -28.71
C SER A 183 -2.13 11.19 -27.63
N LEU A 184 -3.22 11.90 -27.89
CA LEU A 184 -4.45 11.83 -27.11
C LEU A 184 -5.39 10.85 -27.81
N TRP A 185 -5.64 9.70 -27.18
CA TRP A 185 -6.57 8.71 -27.72
C TRP A 185 -7.83 8.69 -26.87
N LEU A 186 -8.97 8.94 -27.52
CA LEU A 186 -10.31 8.79 -26.97
C LEU A 186 -10.99 7.62 -27.68
N ASN A 187 -11.13 6.49 -27.00
CA ASN A 187 -11.92 5.37 -27.50
C ASN A 187 -12.95 4.96 -26.44
N ALA A 188 -14.23 5.05 -26.81
CA ALA A 188 -15.43 4.56 -26.11
C ALA A 188 -15.22 4.09 -24.65
N ASN A 189 -14.85 5.02 -23.75
CA ASN A 189 -14.62 4.88 -22.29
C ASN A 189 -13.16 4.97 -21.78
N LEU A 190 -12.17 5.26 -22.63
CA LEU A 190 -10.78 5.44 -22.20
C LEU A 190 -10.23 6.78 -22.72
N LEU A 191 -9.74 7.61 -21.79
CA LEU A 191 -8.85 8.73 -22.10
C LEU A 191 -7.42 8.28 -21.79
N SER A 192 -6.58 8.18 -22.83
CA SER A 192 -5.16 7.88 -22.68
C SER A 192 -4.30 9.04 -23.15
N ILE A 193 -3.32 9.41 -22.33
CA ILE A 193 -2.27 10.37 -22.67
C ILE A 193 -0.99 9.54 -22.81
N SER A 194 -0.49 9.44 -24.04
CA SER A 194 0.80 8.80 -24.31
C SER A 194 1.84 9.88 -24.58
N ILE A 195 2.93 9.82 -23.81
CA ILE A 195 4.15 10.56 -24.08
C ILE A 195 5.16 9.49 -24.55
N LYS A 196 5.69 9.64 -25.75
CA LYS A 196 6.73 8.73 -26.25
C LYS A 196 8.01 9.01 -25.47
N SER A 197 8.47 8.06 -24.66
CA SER A 197 9.80 8.08 -24.06
C SER A 197 10.87 7.75 -25.09
#